data_AF-A0A7K8KVA5-F1
#
_entry.id   AF-A0A7K8KVA5-F1
#
_cell.length_a   1.000
_cell.length_b   1.000
_cell.length_c   1.000
_cell.angle_alpha   90.00
_cell.angle_beta   90.00
_cell.angle_gamma   90.00
#
_symmetry.space_group_name_H-M   'P 1'
#
loop_
_entity.id
_entity.type
_entity.pdbx_description
1 polymer ?
#
loop_
_entity_poly.entity_id
_entity_poly.type
_entity_poly.pdbx_seq_one_letter_code
_entity_poly.pdbx_strand_id
1 'polypeptide(L)' 'GAPLAGELRCRCVRAVSEVIPPRRLARLELLAEGPHCAVPEVIATTKRGQTVCLSPSAPWVQLLVARLLRRYRLRG' A
#
# COMPACT_ATOMS: atom_id res chain seq x y z
N GLY A 1 1.45 21.59 -25.24
CA GLY A 1 1.43 21.98 -23.82
C GLY A 1 2.11 20.89 -23.03
N ALA A 2 3.16 21.20 -22.28
CA ALA A 2 3.78 20.27 -21.35
C ALA A 2 2.78 19.95 -20.21
N PRO A 3 2.73 18.72 -19.66
CA PRO A 3 1.84 18.42 -18.55
C PRO A 3 2.28 19.24 -17.35
N LEU A 4 1.34 19.96 -16.77
CA LEU A 4 1.50 20.72 -15.54
C LEU A 4 2.01 19.78 -14.44
N ALA A 5 3.23 20.01 -13.98
CA ALA A 5 3.70 19.49 -12.70
C ALA A 5 2.80 20.08 -11.60
N GLY A 6 1.80 19.32 -11.15
CA GLY A 6 0.72 19.93 -10.36
C GLY A 6 -0.22 19.00 -9.62
N GLU A 7 0.02 17.70 -9.56
CA GLU A 7 -0.64 16.86 -8.57
C GLU A 7 0.33 15.73 -8.21
N LEU A 8 0.80 15.69 -6.96
CA LEU A 8 1.51 14.54 -6.40
C LEU A 8 0.53 13.35 -6.37
N ARG A 9 0.35 12.67 -7.51
CA ARG A 9 -0.65 11.61 -7.67
C ARG A 9 -0.14 10.33 -7.01
N CYS A 10 -0.34 10.26 -5.70
CA CYS A 10 -0.38 9.00 -4.97
C CYS A 10 -1.26 7.99 -5.73
N ARG A 11 -0.83 6.73 -5.79
CA ARG A 11 -1.57 5.67 -6.51
C ARG A 11 -2.94 5.44 -5.86
N CYS A 12 -3.05 5.77 -4.58
CA CYS A 12 -4.25 5.74 -3.77
C CYS A 12 -4.81 7.14 -3.56
N VAL A 13 -6.01 7.38 -4.10
CA VAL A 13 -6.80 8.58 -3.80
C VAL A 13 -7.51 8.45 -2.45
N ARG A 14 -7.85 7.21 -2.05
CA ARG A 14 -8.50 6.89 -0.77
C ARG A 14 -7.88 5.63 -0.20
N ALA A 15 -7.68 5.61 1.10
CA ALA A 15 -7.21 4.45 1.85
C ALA A 15 -8.27 4.04 2.87
N VAL A 16 -8.46 2.73 3.04
CA VAL A 16 -9.37 2.18 4.05
C VAL A 16 -8.58 1.68 5.26
N SER A 17 -9.17 1.84 6.44
CA SER A 17 -8.61 1.33 7.70
C SER A 17 -9.31 0.05 8.17
N GLU A 18 -10.31 -0.42 7.44
CA GLU A 18 -11.07 -1.64 7.76
C GLU A 18 -10.19 -2.88 7.68
N VAL A 19 -10.31 -3.77 8.67
CA VAL A 19 -9.49 -4.98 8.74
C VAL A 19 -9.88 -5.94 7.62
N ILE A 20 -8.93 -6.20 6.72
CA ILE A 20 -9.09 -7.23 5.68
C ILE A 20 -8.45 -8.53 6.16
N PRO A 21 -9.22 -9.64 6.29
CA PRO A 21 -8.68 -10.92 6.69
C PRO A 21 -7.54 -11.36 5.75
N PRO A 22 -6.36 -11.77 6.27
CA PRO A 22 -5.22 -12.19 5.44
C PRO A 22 -5.56 -13.32 4.46
N ARG A 23 -6.54 -14.16 4.80
CA ARG A 23 -7.05 -15.23 3.92
C ARG A 23 -7.64 -14.72 2.61
N ARG A 24 -8.11 -13.47 2.57
CA ARG A 24 -8.68 -12.80 1.39
C ARG A 24 -7.63 -12.02 0.60
N LEU A 25 -6.44 -11.82 1.16
CA LEU A 25 -5.34 -11.13 0.49
C LEU A 25 -4.55 -12.12 -0.39
N ALA A 26 -4.25 -11.70 -1.62
CA ALA A 26 -3.41 -12.43 -2.56
C ALA A 26 -2.00 -11.84 -2.62
N ARG A 27 -1.90 -10.51 -2.67
CA ARG A 27 -0.63 -9.77 -2.76
C ARG A 27 -0.70 -8.51 -1.91
N LEU A 28 0.45 -8.13 -1.36
CA LEU A 28 0.65 -6.84 -0.70
C LEU A 28 1.82 -6.13 -1.38
N GLU A 29 1.63 -4.86 -1.68
CA GLU A 29 2.64 -3.95 -2.19
C GLU A 29 2.78 -2.80 -1.20
N LEU A 30 4.03 -2.45 -0.89
CA LEU A 30 4.36 -1.25 -0.12
C LEU A 30 5.08 -0.31 -1.06
N LEU A 31 4.50 0.86 -1.29
CA LEU A 31 5.13 1.96 -2.00
C LEU A 31 5.67 2.91 -0.93
N ALA A 32 6.99 3.07 -0.91
CA ALA A 32 7.62 4.06 -0.06
C ALA A 32 7.26 5.47 -0.55
N GLU A 33 7.42 6.45 0.35
CA GLU A 33 7.38 7.86 -0.02
C GLU A 33 8.38 8.15 -1.14
N GLY A 34 7.99 9.02 -2.06
CA GLY A 34 8.79 9.37 -3.22
C GLY A 34 8.48 10.77 -3.74
N PRO A 35 9.20 11.22 -4.77
CA PRO A 35 9.06 12.58 -5.32
C PRO A 35 7.66 12.88 -5.88
N HIS A 36 6.85 11.83 -6.13
CA HIS A 36 5.49 11.94 -6.64
C HIS A 36 4.40 11.70 -5.58
N CYS A 37 4.75 11.21 -4.38
CA CYS A 37 3.82 11.00 -3.27
C CYS A 37 4.60 11.00 -1.96
N ALA A 38 4.40 12.00 -1.12
CA ALA A 38 5.11 12.16 0.16
C ALA A 38 4.58 11.23 1.28
N VAL A 39 3.61 10.37 0.96
CA VAL A 39 2.97 9.47 1.93
C VAL A 39 3.21 8.03 1.50
N PRO A 40 3.63 7.14 2.41
CA PRO A 40 3.76 5.72 2.08
C PRO A 40 2.40 5.10 1.81
N GLU A 41 2.31 4.29 0.75
CA GLU A 41 1.06 3.66 0.35
C GLU A 41 1.14 2.14 0.51
N VAL A 42 0.12 1.56 1.14
CA VAL A 42 0.02 0.11 1.28
C VAL A 42 -1.10 -0.37 0.39
N ILE A 43 -0.79 -1.19 -0.61
CA ILE A 43 -1.76 -1.63 -1.60
C ILE A 43 -1.92 -3.13 -1.53
N ALA A 44 -3.14 -3.55 -1.21
CA ALA A 44 -3.51 -4.94 -1.06
C ALA A 44 -4.31 -5.38 -2.28
N THR A 45 -3.88 -6.46 -2.92
CA THR A 45 -4.69 -7.14 -3.93
C THR A 45 -5.38 -8.31 -3.27
N THR A 46 -6.70 -8.34 -3.34
CA THR A 46 -7.50 -9.47 -2.83
C THR A 46 -7.42 -10.66 -3.80
N LYS A 47 -7.76 -11.86 -3.31
CA LYS A 47 -7.87 -13.07 -4.15
C LYS A 47 -8.91 -12.97 -5.27
N ARG A 48 -9.82 -12.00 -5.18
CA ARG A 48 -10.80 -11.69 -6.22
C ARG A 48 -10.24 -10.76 -7.30
N GLY A 49 -8.96 -10.40 -7.23
CA GLY A 49 -8.33 -9.44 -8.16
C GLY A 49 -8.62 -7.98 -7.86
N GLN A 50 -9.38 -7.67 -6.80
CA GLN A 50 -9.66 -6.29 -6.41
C GLN A 50 -8.47 -5.68 -5.68
N THR A 51 -8.05 -4.50 -6.12
CA THR A 51 -7.00 -3.71 -5.49
C THR A 51 -7.61 -2.74 -4.48
N VAL A 52 -7.09 -2.75 -3.26
CA VAL A 52 -7.58 -1.92 -2.15
C VAL A 52 -6.38 -1.25 -1.50
N CYS A 53 -6.47 0.07 -1.34
CA CYS A 53 -5.48 0.87 -0.64
C CYS A 53 -5.77 0.83 0.87
N LEU A 54 -4.76 0.50 1.66
CA LEU A 54 -4.82 0.39 3.10
C LEU A 54 -4.12 1.59 3.76
N SER A 55 -4.72 2.11 4.82
CA SER A 55 -4.14 3.25 5.53
C SER A 55 -2.93 2.81 6.36
N PRO A 56 -1.73 3.39 6.16
CA PRO A 56 -0.55 3.07 6.96
C PRO A 56 -0.71 3.45 8.44
N SER A 57 -1.67 4.33 8.76
CA SER A 57 -1.99 4.75 10.12
C SER A 57 -2.72 3.67 10.94
N ALA A 58 -3.27 2.64 10.29
CA ALA A 58 -4.00 1.59 10.98
C ALA A 58 -3.04 0.56 11.60
N PRO A 59 -3.19 0.19 12.90
CA PRO A 59 -2.24 -0.70 13.58
C PRO A 59 -2.08 -2.08 12.92
N TRP A 60 -3.18 -2.64 12.41
CA TRP A 60 -3.15 -3.94 11.72
C TRP A 60 -2.39 -3.87 10.39
N VAL A 61 -2.40 -2.71 9.71
CA VAL A 61 -1.66 -2.47 8.47
C VAL A 61 -0.17 -2.38 8.76
N GLN A 62 0.22 -1.68 9.82
CA GLN A 62 1.61 -1.62 10.29
C GLN A 62 2.16 -3.02 10.58
N LEU A 63 1.38 -3.88 11.25
CA LEU A 63 1.74 -5.28 11.50
C LEU A 63 1.92 -6.08 10.19
N LEU A 64 1.06 -5.85 9.20
CA LEU A 64 1.13 -6.49 7.88
C LEU A 64 2.38 -6.07 7.12
N VAL A 65 2.69 -4.77 7.11
CA VAL A 65 3.91 -4.22 6.50
C VAL A 65 5.16 -4.77 7.19
N ALA A 66 5.20 -4.79 8.52
CA ALA A 66 6.34 -5.35 9.26
C ALA A 66 6.57 -6.83 8.92
N ARG A 67 5.50 -7.62 8.77
CA ARG A 67 5.60 -9.02 8.31
C ARG A 67 6.09 -9.13 6.86
N LEU A 68 5.66 -8.23 5.98
CA LEU A 68 6.11 -8.18 4.59
C LEU A 68 7.61 -7.88 4.50
N LEU A 69 8.07 -6.83 5.19
CA LEU A 69 9.49 -6.43 5.25
C LEU A 69 10.37 -7.54 5.82
N ARG A 70 9.91 -8.24 6.86
CA ARG A 70 10.60 -9.43 7.38
C ARG A 70 10.77 -10.52 6.32
N ARG A 71 9.76 -10.77 5.47
CA ARG A 71 9.89 -11.74 4.37
C ARG A 71 10.84 -11.28 3.28
N TYR A 72 10.86 -9.98 2.94
CA TYR A 72 11.81 -9.45 1.95
C TYR A 72 13.26 -9.61 2.42
N ARG A 73 13.53 -9.36 3.70
CA ARG A 73 14.86 -9.52 4.28
C ARG A 73 15.38 -10.97 4.30
N LEU A 74 14.48 -11.96 4.29
CA LEU A 74 14.83 -13.39 4.24
C LEU A 74 15.05 -13.90 2.80
N ARG A 75 14.79 -13.07 1.79
CA ARG A 75 14.97 -13.40 0.36
C ARG A 75 16.18 -12.68 -0.26
N GLY A 76 16.88 -11.85 0.52
CA GLY A 76 18.13 -11.19 0.13
C GLY A 76 19.32 -11.88 0.76
#